data_AF-A0A382IIT6-F1
#
_entry.id   AF-A0A382IIT6-F1
#
_cell.length_a   1.000
_cell.length_b   1.000
_cell.length_c   1.000
_cell.angle_alpha   90.00
_cell.angle_beta   90.00
_cell.angle_gamma   90.00
#
_symmetry.space_group_name_H-M   'P 1'
#
loop_
_entity.id
_entity.type
_entity.pdbx_description
1 polymer ?
#
loop_
_entity_poly.entity_id
_entity_poly.type
_entity_poly.pdbx_seq_one_letter_code
_entity_poly.pdbx_strand_id
1 'polypeptide(L)'
;MAARTLPIPFFFDSEAVGQVRRVEYQVLADTARVWADQHDIKPAAVDEKRICLMPIDCQNSFCVPEFELFVGGRSGNGAVEDNIRLCEFIYRNLDTITEIDPTMDTHTAMQIFHPIFWVDDEGEHPVGAQTIISLDDILGGVWKVNPAVTTSIAAGNYADLQKHATHYVKRLTDGGKYPLMVWPYHAMLGGIGHALVASVEEALFFHNLVRNSQTGFEIKG
;
A
#
# COMPACT_ATOMS: atom_id res chain seq x y z
N MET A 1 23.90 -0.10 -26.32
CA MET A 1 22.74 0.37 -27.11
C MET A 1 22.03 1.42 -26.28
N ALA A 2 21.60 2.54 -26.88
CA ALA A 2 20.78 3.52 -26.15
C ALA A 2 19.49 2.85 -25.69
N ALA A 3 19.07 3.09 -24.45
CA ALA A 3 17.80 2.59 -23.95
C ALA A 3 16.67 3.14 -24.83
N ARG A 4 15.83 2.25 -25.37
CA ARG A 4 14.61 2.65 -26.08
C ARG A 4 13.63 3.19 -25.04
N THR A 5 13.11 4.40 -25.26
CA THR A 5 12.05 4.97 -24.43
C THR A 5 10.75 4.97 -25.22
N LEU A 6 9.70 4.37 -24.67
CA LEU A 6 8.37 4.37 -25.29
C LEU A 6 7.64 5.70 -25.03
N PRO A 7 6.73 6.13 -25.93
CA PRO A 7 5.90 7.30 -25.68
C PRO A 7 4.90 7.04 -24.54
N ILE A 8 4.39 8.12 -23.94
CA ILE A 8 3.28 8.02 -22.98
C ILE A 8 1.98 7.72 -23.74
N PRO A 9 1.17 6.73 -23.34
CA PRO A 9 -0.11 6.44 -23.97
C PRO A 9 -1.07 7.63 -23.89
N PHE A 10 -1.83 7.85 -24.96
CA PHE A 10 -2.75 9.00 -25.09
C PHE A 10 -3.87 9.00 -24.05
N PHE A 11 -4.18 7.85 -23.45
CA PHE A 11 -5.22 7.72 -22.44
C PHE A 11 -4.75 8.09 -21.02
N PHE A 12 -3.43 8.19 -20.79
CA PHE A 12 -2.92 8.56 -19.49
C PHE A 12 -3.20 10.03 -19.20
N ASP A 13 -4.00 10.28 -18.17
CA ASP A 13 -4.33 11.61 -17.68
C ASP A 13 -3.60 11.87 -16.36
N SER A 14 -2.58 12.73 -16.41
CA SER A 14 -1.81 13.14 -15.24
C SER A 14 -2.61 13.99 -14.25
N GLU A 15 -3.62 14.73 -14.73
CA GLU A 15 -4.46 15.59 -13.88
C GLU A 15 -5.44 14.76 -13.03
N ALA A 16 -5.73 13.53 -13.46
CA ALA A 16 -6.62 12.60 -12.75
C ALA A 16 -5.91 11.74 -11.69
N VAL A 17 -4.57 11.80 -11.54
CA VAL A 17 -3.83 10.91 -10.61
C VAL A 17 -4.24 11.09 -9.15
N GLY A 18 -4.57 12.31 -8.74
CA GLY A 18 -5.04 12.61 -7.39
C GLY A 18 -6.52 12.32 -7.16
N GLN A 19 -7.18 11.54 -8.02
CA GLN A 19 -8.62 11.30 -7.97
C GLN A 19 -8.93 9.80 -7.88
N VAL A 20 -9.96 9.46 -7.11
CA VAL A 20 -10.51 8.11 -7.09
C VAL A 20 -11.46 7.95 -8.28
N ARG A 21 -11.17 6.97 -9.15
CA ARG A 21 -11.98 6.67 -10.33
C ARG A 21 -11.97 5.18 -10.64
N ARG A 22 -12.91 4.76 -11.48
CA ARG A 22 -12.88 3.42 -12.08
C ARG A 22 -11.89 3.37 -13.26
N VAL A 23 -11.32 2.20 -13.48
CA VAL A 23 -10.48 1.89 -14.65
C VAL A 23 -11.33 1.22 -15.73
N GLU A 24 -11.22 1.67 -16.98
CA GLU A 24 -11.98 1.15 -18.13
C GLU A 24 -11.28 -0.08 -18.73
N TYR A 25 -11.29 -1.21 -18.00
CA TYR A 25 -10.46 -2.38 -18.32
C TYR A 25 -10.60 -2.91 -19.76
N GLN A 26 -11.82 -3.01 -20.29
CA GLN A 26 -12.03 -3.56 -21.62
C GLN A 26 -11.38 -2.69 -22.70
N VAL A 27 -11.53 -1.36 -22.57
CA VAL A 27 -10.92 -0.39 -23.50
C VAL A 27 -9.40 -0.46 -23.41
N LEU A 28 -8.85 -0.56 -22.20
CA LEU A 28 -7.41 -0.69 -21.98
C LEU A 28 -6.87 -2.01 -22.54
N ALA A 29 -7.61 -3.10 -22.42
CA ALA A 29 -7.20 -4.39 -22.95
C ALA A 29 -7.09 -4.40 -24.47
N ASP A 30 -8.09 -3.83 -25.15
CA ASP A 30 -8.07 -3.69 -26.60
C ASP A 30 -6.93 -2.76 -27.05
N THR A 31 -6.66 -1.71 -26.29
CA THR A 31 -5.57 -0.75 -26.54
C THR A 31 -4.19 -1.40 -26.32
N ALA A 32 -4.01 -2.19 -25.26
CA ALA A 32 -2.74 -2.83 -24.91
C ALA A 32 -2.25 -3.77 -26.01
N ARG A 33 -3.17 -4.55 -26.60
CA ARG A 33 -2.84 -5.44 -27.72
C ARG A 33 -2.33 -4.66 -28.92
N VAL A 34 -3.02 -3.60 -29.31
CA VAL A 34 -2.63 -2.73 -30.43
C VAL A 34 -1.30 -2.04 -30.14
N TRP A 35 -1.09 -1.58 -28.91
CA TRP A 35 0.15 -0.93 -28.48
C TRP A 35 1.36 -1.86 -28.56
N ALA A 36 1.22 -3.11 -28.10
CA ALA A 36 2.28 -4.11 -28.17
C ALA A 36 2.69 -4.37 -29.63
N ASP A 37 1.73 -4.52 -30.55
CA ASP A 37 1.98 -4.71 -31.98
C ASP A 37 2.68 -3.49 -32.60
N GLN A 38 2.17 -2.28 -32.34
CA GLN A 38 2.70 -1.02 -32.89
C GLN A 38 4.15 -0.74 -32.45
N HIS A 39 4.50 -1.13 -31.24
CA HIS A 39 5.82 -0.90 -30.67
C HIS A 39 6.70 -2.15 -30.66
N ASP A 40 6.30 -3.26 -31.28
CA ASP A 40 7.03 -4.53 -31.30
C ASP A 40 7.47 -4.99 -29.88
N ILE A 41 6.58 -4.82 -28.91
CA ILE A 41 6.85 -5.23 -27.53
C ILE A 41 6.63 -6.73 -27.42
N LYS A 42 7.66 -7.46 -26.96
CA LYS A 42 7.58 -8.91 -26.79
C LYS A 42 6.93 -9.29 -25.45
N PRO A 43 6.41 -10.51 -25.31
CA PRO A 43 6.02 -11.03 -24.00
C PRO A 43 7.21 -11.10 -23.03
N ALA A 44 6.99 -10.85 -21.75
CA ALA A 44 8.02 -10.93 -20.69
C ALA A 44 8.70 -12.31 -20.59
N ALA A 45 8.04 -13.37 -21.06
CA ALA A 45 8.56 -14.73 -21.05
C ALA A 45 9.85 -14.93 -21.88
N VAL A 46 10.18 -14.01 -22.81
CA VAL A 46 11.41 -14.08 -23.61
C VAL A 46 12.57 -13.26 -23.03
N ASP A 47 12.38 -12.61 -21.88
CA ASP A 47 13.42 -11.80 -21.25
C ASP A 47 14.56 -12.69 -20.70
N GLU A 48 15.79 -12.45 -21.14
CA GLU A 48 16.99 -13.08 -20.56
C GLU A 48 17.35 -12.45 -19.21
N LYS A 49 17.24 -11.12 -19.11
CA LYS A 49 17.44 -10.36 -17.87
C LYS A 49 16.07 -9.93 -17.35
N ARG A 50 15.72 -10.40 -16.16
CA ARG A 50 14.45 -10.09 -15.52
C ARG A 50 14.55 -8.85 -14.64
N ILE A 51 13.59 -7.95 -14.76
CA ILE A 51 13.48 -6.72 -13.96
C ILE A 51 12.08 -6.69 -13.34
N CYS A 52 12.02 -6.73 -12.01
CA CYS A 52 10.78 -6.50 -11.26
C CYS A 52 10.75 -5.06 -10.74
N LEU A 53 9.64 -4.37 -10.99
CA LEU A 53 9.29 -3.10 -10.35
C LEU A 53 8.37 -3.40 -9.16
N MET A 54 8.71 -2.87 -7.97
CA MET A 54 7.92 -3.07 -6.76
C MET A 54 7.43 -1.72 -6.22
N PRO A 55 6.26 -1.23 -6.67
CA PRO A 55 5.61 -0.06 -6.09
C PRO A 55 5.23 -0.35 -4.63
N ILE A 56 5.61 0.54 -3.71
CA ILE A 56 5.34 0.35 -2.29
C ILE A 56 4.12 1.16 -1.89
N ASP A 57 3.05 0.46 -1.53
CA ASP A 57 1.84 1.02 -0.90
C ASP A 57 1.25 2.21 -1.67
N CYS A 58 1.19 2.12 -3.00
CA CYS A 58 0.57 3.14 -3.86
C CYS A 58 -0.97 3.13 -3.77
N GLN A 59 -1.50 3.12 -2.54
CA GLN A 59 -2.91 3.00 -2.19
C GLN A 59 -3.54 4.37 -1.96
N ASN A 60 -4.85 4.48 -2.16
CA ASN A 60 -5.59 5.74 -1.99
C ASN A 60 -5.37 6.35 -0.61
N SER A 61 -5.33 5.53 0.44
CA SER A 61 -5.03 5.91 1.83
C SER A 61 -3.80 6.81 2.00
N PHE A 62 -2.77 6.60 1.17
CA PHE A 62 -1.49 7.32 1.26
C PHE A 62 -1.28 8.31 0.12
N CYS A 63 -1.94 8.10 -1.01
CA CYS A 63 -1.57 8.77 -2.25
C CYS A 63 -2.64 9.69 -2.85
N VAL A 64 -3.86 9.68 -2.32
CA VAL A 64 -4.95 10.56 -2.78
C VAL A 64 -5.24 11.60 -1.69
N PRO A 65 -5.36 12.90 -2.03
CA PRO A 65 -5.73 13.93 -1.06
C PRO A 65 -7.01 13.59 -0.29
N GLU A 66 -7.14 14.15 0.91
CA GLU A 66 -8.28 13.96 1.84
C GLU A 66 -8.37 12.58 2.53
N PHE A 67 -7.58 11.59 2.10
CA PHE A 67 -7.43 10.34 2.86
C PHE A 67 -6.59 10.53 4.13
N GLU A 68 -6.80 9.64 5.10
CA GLU A 68 -6.33 9.71 6.49
C GLU A 68 -4.82 9.88 6.67
N LEU A 69 -4.03 9.32 5.75
CA LEU A 69 -2.58 9.28 5.81
C LEU A 69 -1.96 9.79 4.49
N PHE A 70 -2.65 10.70 3.81
CA PHE A 70 -2.16 11.29 2.58
C PHE A 70 -0.75 11.90 2.76
N VAL A 71 0.19 11.44 1.93
CA VAL A 71 1.59 11.84 1.97
C VAL A 71 1.79 13.07 1.07
N GLY A 72 1.45 14.24 1.59
CA GLY A 72 1.62 15.51 0.87
C GLY A 72 3.07 15.93 0.63
N GLY A 73 4.05 15.37 1.35
CA GLY A 73 5.46 15.72 1.20
C GLY A 73 5.72 17.23 1.38
N ARG A 74 6.78 17.75 0.76
CA ARG A 74 7.14 19.18 0.86
C ARG A 74 6.26 20.09 0.00
N SER A 75 5.72 19.57 -1.11
CA SER A 75 4.86 20.32 -2.03
C SER A 75 3.42 20.43 -1.53
N GLY A 76 3.03 19.60 -0.55
CA GLY A 76 1.63 19.39 -0.20
C GLY A 76 0.89 18.44 -1.15
N ASN A 77 1.53 17.97 -2.22
CA ASN A 77 0.97 17.06 -3.22
C ASN A 77 1.93 15.93 -3.64
N GLY A 78 2.93 15.64 -2.80
CA GLY A 78 4.07 14.78 -3.14
C GLY A 78 3.70 13.40 -3.65
N ALA A 79 2.77 12.69 -3.00
CA ALA A 79 2.38 11.36 -3.45
C ALA A 79 1.69 11.34 -4.83
N VAL A 80 0.94 12.39 -5.17
CA VAL A 80 0.33 12.54 -6.51
C VAL A 80 1.41 12.78 -7.56
N GLU A 81 2.35 13.68 -7.26
CA GLU A 81 3.50 13.99 -8.13
C GLU A 81 4.40 12.75 -8.34
N ASP A 82 4.61 11.96 -7.30
CA ASP A 82 5.36 10.70 -7.34
C ASP A 82 4.65 9.66 -8.20
N ASN A 83 3.34 9.52 -8.06
CA ASN A 83 2.56 8.58 -8.86
C ASN A 83 2.46 9.00 -10.33
N ILE A 84 2.43 10.29 -10.67
CA ILE A 84 2.58 10.76 -12.06
C ILE A 84 3.92 10.25 -12.62
N ARG A 85 5.01 10.48 -11.90
CA ARG A 85 6.36 10.04 -12.32
C ARG A 85 6.47 8.51 -12.42
N LEU A 86 5.83 7.77 -11.52
CA LEU A 86 5.77 6.31 -11.54
C LEU A 86 5.03 5.80 -12.76
N CYS A 87 3.83 6.31 -13.04
CA CYS A 87 3.05 5.92 -14.22
C CYS A 87 3.83 6.20 -15.51
N GLU A 88 4.40 7.40 -15.63
CA GLU A 88 5.24 7.74 -16.78
C GLU A 88 6.47 6.83 -16.89
N PHE A 89 7.11 6.48 -15.77
CA PHE A 89 8.22 5.55 -15.74
C PHE A 89 7.80 4.17 -16.25
N ILE A 90 6.67 3.64 -15.80
CA ILE A 90 6.14 2.34 -16.25
C ILE A 90 5.90 2.39 -17.76
N TYR A 91 5.15 3.39 -18.25
CA TYR A 91 4.81 3.50 -19.67
C TYR A 91 6.03 3.63 -20.57
N ARG A 92 7.03 4.42 -20.16
CA ARG A 92 8.27 4.62 -20.90
C ARG A 92 9.14 3.37 -20.99
N ASN A 93 8.94 2.40 -20.08
CA ASN A 93 9.78 1.21 -19.93
C ASN A 93 8.97 -0.10 -20.03
N LEU A 94 7.79 -0.09 -20.66
CA LEU A 94 6.95 -1.29 -20.80
C LEU A 94 7.70 -2.47 -21.42
N ASP A 95 8.58 -2.23 -22.38
CA ASP A 95 9.37 -3.26 -23.08
C ASP A 95 10.54 -3.82 -22.25
N THR A 96 10.84 -3.19 -21.12
CA THR A 96 12.00 -3.48 -20.28
C THR A 96 11.61 -4.06 -18.91
N ILE A 97 10.48 -3.63 -18.35
CA ILE A 97 9.97 -4.17 -17.09
C ILE A 97 9.38 -5.55 -17.35
N THR A 98 9.92 -6.56 -16.68
CA THR A 98 9.46 -7.95 -16.80
C THR A 98 8.20 -8.16 -15.98
N GLU A 99 8.25 -7.81 -14.69
CA GLU A 99 7.17 -8.02 -13.71
C GLU A 99 6.93 -6.74 -12.90
N ILE A 100 5.70 -6.59 -12.41
CA ILE A 100 5.35 -5.52 -11.47
C ILE A 100 4.62 -6.14 -10.28
N ASP A 101 5.21 -5.97 -9.10
CA ASP A 101 4.71 -6.56 -7.86
C ASP A 101 4.43 -5.47 -6.83
N PRO A 102 3.25 -4.81 -6.84
CA PRO A 102 2.92 -3.80 -5.84
C PRO A 102 2.72 -4.43 -4.46
N THR A 103 3.18 -3.74 -3.41
CA THR A 103 2.81 -4.07 -2.03
C THR A 103 1.48 -3.43 -1.66
N MET A 104 0.70 -4.15 -0.85
CA MET A 104 -0.58 -3.68 -0.33
C MET A 104 -0.52 -3.72 1.19
N ASP A 105 -0.45 -2.56 1.82
CA ASP A 105 -0.73 -2.42 3.24
C ASP A 105 -2.20 -2.77 3.49
N THR A 106 -2.46 -3.78 4.31
CA THR A 106 -3.77 -4.43 4.37
C THR A 106 -4.16 -4.65 5.82
N HIS A 107 -5.18 -3.92 6.25
CA HIS A 107 -5.51 -3.85 7.66
C HIS A 107 -6.94 -4.27 7.99
N THR A 108 -7.09 -4.78 9.21
CA THR A 108 -8.38 -4.94 9.89
C THR A 108 -8.42 -4.01 11.10
N ALA A 109 -9.62 -3.71 11.60
CA ALA A 109 -9.79 -2.62 12.56
C ALA A 109 -9.07 -2.90 13.89
N MET A 110 -8.97 -4.16 14.30
CA MET A 110 -8.51 -4.54 15.63
C MET A 110 -7.04 -5.00 15.67
N GLN A 111 -6.20 -4.54 14.73
CA GLN A 111 -4.76 -4.82 14.79
C GLN A 111 -4.05 -4.04 15.90
N ILE A 112 -2.91 -4.56 16.34
CA ILE A 112 -2.13 -4.04 17.48
C ILE A 112 -1.69 -2.58 17.35
N PHE A 113 -1.62 -2.02 16.15
CA PHE A 113 -1.23 -0.62 15.92
C PHE A 113 -2.43 0.31 15.74
N HIS A 114 -3.67 -0.16 15.95
CA HIS A 114 -4.89 0.65 15.90
C HIS A 114 -5.45 0.97 17.30
N PRO A 115 -6.17 2.10 17.45
CA PRO A 115 -6.70 2.55 18.74
C PRO A 115 -7.51 1.51 19.50
N ILE A 116 -8.45 0.83 18.84
CA ILE A 116 -9.37 -0.11 19.50
C ILE A 116 -8.68 -1.29 20.18
N PHE A 117 -7.45 -1.63 19.78
CA PHE A 117 -6.69 -2.72 20.39
C PHE A 117 -6.26 -2.40 21.82
N TRP A 118 -6.13 -1.12 22.17
CA TRP A 118 -5.62 -0.66 23.46
C TRP A 118 -6.69 0.06 24.26
N VAL A 119 -6.61 -0.02 25.58
CA VAL A 119 -7.47 0.72 26.50
C VAL A 119 -6.67 1.10 27.75
N ASP A 120 -6.93 2.27 28.31
CA ASP A 120 -6.36 2.70 29.59
C ASP A 120 -7.24 2.29 30.79
N ASP A 121 -7.03 2.90 31.96
CA ASP A 121 -7.85 2.68 33.17
C ASP A 121 -9.19 3.44 33.15
N GLU A 122 -9.32 4.48 32.33
CA GLU A 122 -10.53 5.29 32.19
C GLU A 122 -11.49 4.69 31.13
N GLY A 123 -11.01 3.75 30.32
CA GLY A 123 -11.77 3.13 29.24
C GLY A 123 -11.54 3.78 27.88
N GLU A 124 -10.57 4.69 27.79
CA GLU A 124 -10.27 5.46 26.58
C GLU A 124 -9.25 4.74 25.69
N HIS A 125 -9.28 5.07 24.40
CA HIS A 125 -8.37 4.53 23.39
C HIS A 125 -7.26 5.54 23.05
N PRO A 126 -6.05 5.09 22.68
CA PRO A 126 -4.98 5.99 22.27
C PRO A 126 -5.32 6.70 20.97
N VAL A 127 -4.87 7.95 20.84
CA VAL A 127 -5.10 8.76 19.64
C VAL A 127 -4.08 8.39 18.56
N GLY A 128 -4.59 8.03 17.37
CA GLY A 128 -3.77 7.68 16.21
C GLY A 128 -2.87 8.83 15.73
N ALA A 129 -1.67 8.49 15.27
CA ALA A 129 -0.59 9.39 14.86
C ALA A 129 -0.10 10.38 15.95
N GLN A 130 -0.54 10.20 17.20
CA GLN A 130 -0.15 11.05 18.34
C GLN A 130 0.35 10.25 19.54
N THR A 131 0.05 8.95 19.59
CA THR A 131 0.41 8.09 20.72
C THR A 131 1.49 7.10 20.31
N ILE A 132 2.55 7.05 21.13
CA ILE A 132 3.59 6.03 21.07
C ILE A 132 3.46 5.20 22.35
N ILE A 133 3.31 3.89 22.21
CA ILE A 133 3.23 2.94 23.33
C ILE A 133 4.59 2.28 23.51
N SER A 134 5.22 2.55 24.65
CA SER A 134 6.48 1.92 25.05
C SER A 134 6.24 0.60 25.79
N LEU A 135 7.31 -0.18 25.98
CA LEU A 135 7.24 -1.39 26.81
C LEU A 135 6.91 -1.02 28.27
N ASP A 136 7.44 0.10 28.77
CA ASP A 136 7.20 0.55 30.14
C ASP A 136 5.73 0.96 30.34
N ASP A 137 5.07 1.53 29.34
CA ASP A 137 3.63 1.83 29.40
C ASP A 137 2.78 0.57 29.57
N ILE A 138 3.16 -0.52 28.89
CA ILE A 138 2.46 -1.81 28.99
C ILE A 138 2.73 -2.47 30.35
N LEU A 139 3.99 -2.48 30.79
CA LEU A 139 4.38 -3.07 32.08
C LEU A 139 3.82 -2.28 33.27
N GLY A 140 3.71 -0.96 33.12
CA GLY A 140 3.11 -0.04 34.09
C GLY A 140 1.58 -0.02 34.05
N GLY A 141 0.94 -0.66 33.06
CA GLY A 141 -0.51 -0.75 32.93
C GLY A 141 -1.20 0.49 32.35
N VAL A 142 -0.43 1.48 31.86
CA VAL A 142 -0.96 2.69 31.19
C VAL A 142 -1.81 2.28 29.98
N TRP A 143 -1.28 1.35 29.17
CA TRP A 143 -2.01 0.77 28.05
C TRP A 143 -2.11 -0.75 28.21
N LYS A 144 -3.34 -1.26 28.18
CA LYS A 144 -3.64 -2.70 28.20
C LYS A 144 -4.34 -3.08 26.92
N VAL A 145 -4.28 -4.36 26.55
CA VAL A 145 -5.16 -4.90 25.51
C VAL A 145 -6.60 -4.62 25.91
N ASN A 146 -7.41 -4.16 24.98
CA ASN A 146 -8.85 -3.98 25.16
C ASN A 146 -9.53 -5.36 25.29
N PRO A 147 -10.11 -5.71 26.45
CA PRO A 147 -10.75 -7.01 26.62
C PRO A 147 -11.87 -7.28 25.62
N ALA A 148 -12.55 -6.24 25.12
CA ALA A 148 -13.67 -6.36 24.18
C ALA A 148 -13.27 -6.91 22.80
N VAL A 149 -12.00 -6.75 22.37
CA VAL A 149 -11.55 -7.27 21.07
C VAL A 149 -11.06 -8.71 21.12
N THR A 150 -10.87 -9.25 22.33
CA THR A 150 -10.23 -10.55 22.56
C THR A 150 -10.96 -11.71 21.88
N THR A 151 -12.29 -11.69 21.86
CA THR A 151 -13.10 -12.74 21.21
C THR A 151 -12.79 -12.85 19.72
N SER A 152 -12.59 -11.71 19.05
CA SER A 152 -12.36 -11.64 17.61
C SER A 152 -10.92 -12.02 17.22
N ILE A 153 -9.93 -11.71 18.06
CA ILE A 153 -8.49 -11.84 17.70
C ILE A 153 -7.84 -13.09 18.31
N ALA A 154 -8.29 -13.51 19.50
CA ALA A 154 -7.61 -14.54 20.29
C ALA A 154 -8.58 -15.60 20.84
N ALA A 155 -9.75 -15.78 20.20
CA ALA A 155 -10.80 -16.70 20.64
C ALA A 155 -11.18 -16.53 22.13
N GLY A 156 -11.10 -15.29 22.64
CA GLY A 156 -11.42 -14.94 24.02
C GLY A 156 -10.27 -15.11 25.03
N ASN A 157 -9.07 -15.52 24.61
CA ASN A 157 -7.92 -15.68 25.50
C ASN A 157 -7.18 -14.35 25.72
N TYR A 158 -7.63 -13.60 26.72
CA TYR A 158 -7.08 -12.29 27.05
C TYR A 158 -5.62 -12.35 27.50
N ALA A 159 -5.29 -13.33 28.34
CA ALA A 159 -3.96 -13.46 28.90
C ALA A 159 -2.90 -13.69 27.81
N ASP A 160 -3.21 -14.51 26.81
CA ASP A 160 -2.28 -14.75 25.71
C ASP A 160 -2.19 -13.57 24.74
N LEU A 161 -3.30 -12.85 24.50
CA LEU A 161 -3.27 -11.63 23.69
C LEU A 161 -2.44 -10.53 24.37
N GLN A 162 -2.56 -10.36 25.69
CA GLN A 162 -1.75 -9.42 26.48
C GLN A 162 -0.26 -9.81 26.47
N LYS A 163 0.07 -11.10 26.60
CA LYS A 163 1.47 -11.59 26.47
C LYS A 163 2.02 -11.33 25.08
N HIS A 164 1.22 -11.58 24.03
CA HIS A 164 1.61 -11.30 22.66
C HIS A 164 1.90 -9.82 22.45
N ALA A 165 1.01 -8.94 22.93
CA ALA A 165 1.19 -7.50 22.84
C ALA A 165 2.47 -7.02 23.54
N THR A 166 2.70 -7.51 24.76
CA THR A 166 3.93 -7.21 25.53
C THR A 166 5.18 -7.71 24.79
N HIS A 167 5.14 -8.92 24.25
CA HIS A 167 6.25 -9.49 23.48
C HIS A 167 6.52 -8.69 22.21
N TYR A 168 5.47 -8.31 21.47
CA TYR A 168 5.58 -7.55 20.23
C TYR A 168 6.26 -6.20 20.46
N VAL A 169 5.79 -5.42 21.44
CA VAL A 169 6.38 -4.10 21.75
C VAL A 169 7.81 -4.25 22.26
N LYS A 170 8.10 -5.26 23.09
CA LYS A 170 9.48 -5.56 23.49
C LYS A 170 10.39 -5.84 22.28
N ARG A 171 9.92 -6.64 21.31
CA ARG A 171 10.70 -6.97 20.11
C ARG A 171 10.95 -5.76 19.21
N LEU A 172 10.01 -4.80 19.15
CA LEU A 172 10.25 -3.53 18.46
C LEU A 172 11.39 -2.76 19.13
N THR A 173 11.34 -2.61 20.45
CA THR A 173 12.38 -1.91 21.23
C THR A 173 13.75 -2.59 21.13
N ASP A 174 13.82 -3.92 21.36
CA ASP A 174 15.07 -4.69 21.33
C ASP A 174 15.70 -4.69 19.92
N GLY A 175 14.87 -4.65 18.87
CA GLY A 175 15.31 -4.62 17.48
C GLY A 175 15.85 -3.27 17.00
N GLY A 176 15.91 -2.26 17.88
CA GLY A 176 16.30 -0.90 17.51
C GLY A 176 15.28 -0.19 16.63
N LYS A 177 14.05 -0.71 16.53
CA LYS A 177 12.94 -0.02 15.88
C LYS A 177 12.33 1.00 16.84
N TYR A 178 11.60 1.96 16.30
CA TYR A 178 10.83 2.90 17.11
C TYR A 178 9.83 2.13 18.00
N PRO A 179 9.48 2.67 19.20
CA PRO A 179 8.39 2.10 19.98
C PRO A 179 7.07 2.11 19.19
N LEU A 180 6.07 1.36 19.65
CA LEU A 180 4.84 1.14 18.89
C LEU A 180 4.10 2.46 18.63
N MET A 181 4.12 2.93 17.39
CA MET A 181 3.25 4.03 16.95
C MET A 181 1.84 3.49 16.78
N VAL A 182 0.86 4.16 17.41
CA VAL A 182 -0.55 3.94 17.12
C VAL A 182 -0.91 4.78 15.91
N TRP A 183 -1.49 4.17 14.88
CA TRP A 183 -1.91 4.82 13.64
C TRP A 183 -3.43 5.04 13.62
N PRO A 184 -3.94 6.09 12.95
CA PRO A 184 -5.37 6.15 12.61
C PRO A 184 -5.74 4.96 11.73
N TYR A 185 -7.03 4.60 11.65
CA TYR A 185 -7.47 3.54 10.74
C TYR A 185 -7.14 3.89 9.31
N HIS A 186 -6.42 3.01 8.62
CA HIS A 186 -5.96 3.22 7.25
C HIS A 186 -5.94 1.93 6.47
N ALA A 187 -5.88 2.02 5.13
CA ALA A 187 -5.72 0.90 4.22
C ALA A 187 -6.59 -0.33 4.56
N MET A 188 -7.82 -0.05 5.00
CA MET A 188 -8.75 -1.02 5.55
C MET A 188 -9.18 -2.02 4.49
N LEU A 189 -8.96 -3.31 4.70
CA LEU A 189 -9.26 -4.37 3.75
C LEU A 189 -10.69 -4.26 3.20
N GLY A 190 -10.81 -4.14 1.88
CA GLY A 190 -12.09 -4.00 1.18
C GLY A 190 -12.67 -2.57 1.16
N GLY A 191 -12.02 -1.62 1.83
CA GLY A 191 -12.33 -0.20 1.76
C GLY A 191 -11.72 0.49 0.55
N ILE A 192 -12.25 1.66 0.19
CA ILE A 192 -11.75 2.44 -0.96
C ILE A 192 -10.31 2.93 -0.76
N GLY A 193 -9.90 3.17 0.49
CA GLY A 193 -8.52 3.50 0.86
C GLY A 193 -7.53 2.37 0.59
N HIS A 194 -7.97 1.11 0.69
CA HIS A 194 -7.14 -0.07 0.46
C HIS A 194 -6.81 -0.29 -1.03
N ALA A 195 -7.64 0.20 -1.95
CA ALA A 195 -7.37 0.10 -3.38
C ALA A 195 -6.12 0.93 -3.78
N LEU A 196 -5.42 0.47 -4.82
CA LEU A 196 -4.39 1.26 -5.49
C LEU A 196 -4.97 2.57 -6.04
N VAL A 197 -4.10 3.58 -6.21
CA VAL A 197 -4.43 4.76 -7.01
C VAL A 197 -4.81 4.33 -8.41
N ALA A 198 -5.97 4.77 -8.89
CA ALA A 198 -6.56 4.29 -10.14
C ALA A 198 -5.62 4.46 -11.35
N SER A 199 -4.85 5.56 -11.45
CA SER A 199 -3.88 5.72 -12.53
C SER A 199 -2.67 4.80 -12.42
N VAL A 200 -2.27 4.38 -11.21
CA VAL A 200 -1.21 3.38 -11.01
C VAL A 200 -1.73 2.00 -11.37
N GLU A 201 -2.93 1.66 -10.89
CA GLU A 201 -3.63 0.42 -11.25
C GLU A 201 -3.81 0.27 -12.76
N GLU A 202 -4.20 1.35 -13.44
CA GLU A 202 -4.30 1.43 -14.91
C GLU A 202 -2.97 1.11 -15.60
N ALA A 203 -1.85 1.68 -15.13
CA ALA A 203 -0.52 1.41 -15.67
C ALA A 203 -0.08 -0.04 -15.45
N LEU A 204 -0.37 -0.61 -14.28
CA LEU A 204 -0.09 -2.01 -13.94
C LEU A 204 -0.90 -2.97 -14.81
N PHE A 205 -2.20 -2.71 -14.96
CA PHE A 205 -3.09 -3.50 -15.82
C PHE A 205 -2.64 -3.43 -17.29
N PHE A 206 -2.25 -2.25 -17.76
CA PHE A 206 -1.77 -2.06 -19.12
C PHE A 206 -0.45 -2.82 -19.35
N HIS A 207 0.51 -2.72 -18.43
CA HIS A 207 1.76 -3.50 -18.47
C HIS A 207 1.48 -5.00 -18.53
N ASN A 208 0.58 -5.49 -17.68
CA ASN A 208 0.22 -6.91 -17.62
C ASN A 208 -0.20 -7.43 -19.01
N LEU A 209 -1.05 -6.70 -19.71
CA LEU A 209 -1.54 -7.09 -21.02
C LEU A 209 -0.53 -6.87 -22.15
N VAL A 210 0.23 -5.77 -22.12
CA VAL A 210 1.28 -5.49 -23.11
C VAL A 210 2.42 -6.52 -23.04
N ARG A 211 2.75 -7.00 -21.83
CA ARG A 211 3.86 -7.92 -21.59
C ARG A 211 3.45 -9.36 -21.34
N ASN A 212 2.16 -9.66 -21.30
CA ASN A 212 1.63 -10.97 -20.87
C ASN A 212 2.25 -11.42 -19.54
N SER A 213 2.38 -10.51 -18.59
CA SER A 213 2.98 -10.75 -17.28
C SER A 213 1.98 -10.47 -16.18
N GLN A 214 1.56 -11.51 -15.46
CA GLN A 214 0.60 -11.37 -14.37
C GLN A 214 1.18 -10.48 -13.26
N THR A 215 0.50 -9.39 -12.94
CA THR A 215 0.82 -8.51 -11.79
C THR A 215 0.73 -9.30 -10.49
N GLY A 216 1.78 -9.28 -9.66
CA GLY A 216 1.86 -9.98 -8.38
C GLY A 216 1.57 -9.06 -7.19
N PHE A 217 0.45 -9.23 -6.50
CA PHE A 217 0.14 -8.39 -5.33
C PHE A 217 0.75 -8.97 -4.05
N GLU A 218 1.67 -8.24 -3.44
CA GLU A 218 2.32 -8.62 -2.18
C GLU A 218 1.56 -8.02 -0.99
N ILE A 219 0.78 -8.86 -0.31
CA ILE A 219 -0.03 -8.45 0.85
C ILE A 219 0.84 -8.39 2.10
N LYS A 220 0.80 -7.25 2.81
CA LYS A 220 1.44 -7.05 4.12
C LYS A 220 0.53 -6.27 5.06
N GLY A 221 0.81 -6.31 6.35
CA GLY A 221 0.03 -5.64 7.40
C GLY A 221 -0.24 -6.54 8.60
#